data_AF-A0A0S3SP32-F1
#
_entry.id   AF-A0A0S3SP32-F1
#
_cell.length_a   1.000
_cell.length_b   1.000
_cell.length_c   1.000
_cell.angle_alpha   90.00
_cell.angle_beta   90.00
_cell.angle_gamma   90.00
#
_symmetry.space_group_name_H-M   'P 1'
#
loop_
_entity.id
_entity.type
_entity.pdbx_description
1 polymer ?
#
loop_
_entity_poly.entity_id
_entity_poly.type
_entity_poly.pdbx_seq_one_letter_code
_entity_poly.pdbx_strand_id
1 'polypeptide(L)'
;MGEGEWSLESRLTYNLYDPVGRSSVQVYPGGWSAVYVYPDNPGMWNLRSQNLQSWYLGEELYVRVYDADPNPAKEKPPPPNLLLCGKYEPPAPTPAPSVSPTPSAPSSNACNLHKTRYLIAMITTVICFFYIGVH
;
A
#
# COMPACT_ATOMS: atom_id res chain seq x y z
N MET A 1 -30.84 6.73 -15.69
CA MET A 1 -31.91 7.25 -14.84
C MET A 1 -33.23 6.92 -15.50
N GLY A 2 -34.33 6.84 -14.74
CA GLY A 2 -35.64 6.53 -15.28
C GLY A 2 -36.75 6.86 -14.31
N GLU A 3 -37.97 6.77 -14.81
CA GLU A 3 -39.20 6.94 -14.02
C GLU A 3 -39.69 5.58 -13.51
N GLY A 4 -40.47 5.60 -12.44
CA GLY A 4 -41.01 4.42 -11.79
C GLY A 4 -39.96 3.62 -11.01
N GLU A 5 -40.32 2.40 -10.67
CA GLU A 5 -39.44 1.46 -9.99
C GLU A 5 -38.35 0.94 -10.93
N TRP A 6 -37.13 0.82 -10.41
CA TRP A 6 -36.04 0.20 -11.16
C TRP A 6 -36.32 -1.30 -11.41
N SER A 7 -35.95 -1.79 -12.60
CA SER A 7 -36.07 -3.20 -13.00
C SER A 7 -34.79 -3.70 -13.69
N LEU A 8 -34.62 -5.01 -13.84
CA LEU A 8 -33.43 -5.56 -14.52
C LEU A 8 -33.29 -5.06 -15.98
N GLU A 9 -34.41 -4.93 -16.69
CA GLU A 9 -34.48 -4.40 -18.06
C GLU A 9 -34.01 -2.94 -18.16
N SER A 10 -34.10 -2.18 -17.06
CA SER A 10 -33.62 -0.79 -17.00
C SER A 10 -32.12 -0.67 -17.31
N ARG A 11 -31.34 -1.75 -17.19
CA ARG A 11 -29.91 -1.77 -17.52
C ARG A 11 -29.65 -1.55 -19.01
N LEU A 12 -30.62 -1.87 -19.88
CA LEU A 12 -30.52 -1.65 -21.33
C LEU A 12 -30.52 -0.16 -21.69
N THR A 13 -30.98 0.71 -20.78
CA THR A 13 -31.04 2.17 -21.00
C THR A 13 -29.82 2.91 -20.43
N TYR A 14 -28.85 2.20 -19.88
CA TYR A 14 -27.67 2.83 -19.29
C TYR A 14 -26.80 3.45 -20.39
N ASN A 15 -26.32 4.67 -20.15
CA ASN A 15 -25.26 5.25 -20.98
C ASN A 15 -23.92 4.60 -20.60
N LEU A 16 -23.43 3.70 -21.45
CA LEU A 16 -22.15 3.02 -21.28
C LEU A 16 -21.03 3.60 -22.15
N TYR A 17 -21.33 4.61 -22.99
CA TYR A 17 -20.38 5.17 -23.95
C TYR A 17 -19.72 6.45 -23.42
N ASP A 18 -20.52 7.39 -22.92
CA ASP A 18 -20.07 8.69 -22.44
C ASP A 18 -20.79 9.16 -21.16
N PRO A 19 -20.78 8.36 -20.08
CA PRO A 19 -21.41 8.78 -18.83
C PRO A 19 -20.71 10.01 -18.23
N VAL A 20 -21.48 10.89 -17.61
CA VAL A 20 -20.94 12.11 -16.98
C VAL A 20 -20.36 11.79 -15.60
N GLY A 21 -19.08 12.07 -15.39
CA GLY A 21 -18.44 11.98 -14.08
C GLY A 21 -18.92 13.09 -13.14
N ARG A 22 -19.46 12.73 -11.96
CA ARG A 22 -19.99 13.67 -10.96
C ARG A 22 -19.79 13.12 -9.55
N SER A 23 -19.75 14.00 -8.55
CA SER A 23 -19.77 13.67 -7.11
C SER A 23 -21.17 13.73 -6.48
N SER A 24 -22.18 14.15 -7.26
CA SER A 24 -23.57 14.22 -6.82
C SER A 24 -24.50 14.01 -8.01
N VAL A 25 -25.59 13.27 -7.79
CA VAL A 25 -26.62 12.98 -8.78
C VAL A 25 -27.99 13.23 -8.16
N GLN A 26 -28.93 13.71 -8.96
CA GLN A 26 -30.31 13.88 -8.51
C GLN A 26 -31.08 12.58 -8.72
N VAL A 27 -31.98 12.29 -7.79
CA VAL A 27 -33.01 11.25 -7.94
C VAL A 27 -34.34 11.99 -7.91
N TYR A 28 -35.08 11.94 -9.00
CA TYR A 28 -36.37 12.62 -9.10
C TYR A 28 -37.47 11.81 -8.39
N PRO A 29 -38.53 12.47 -7.89
CA PRO A 29 -39.62 11.79 -7.19
C PRO A 29 -40.19 10.62 -8.00
N GLY A 30 -40.26 9.43 -7.38
CA GLY A 30 -40.77 8.22 -8.02
C GLY A 30 -39.92 7.68 -9.15
N GLY A 31 -38.65 8.10 -9.26
CA GLY A 31 -37.70 7.60 -10.25
C GLY A 31 -36.41 7.09 -9.63
N TRP A 32 -35.45 6.78 -10.49
CA TRP A 32 -34.15 6.22 -10.11
C TRP A 32 -33.01 6.81 -10.94
N SER A 33 -31.82 6.82 -10.34
CA SER A 33 -30.55 7.12 -11.02
C SER A 33 -29.57 6.00 -10.78
N ALA A 34 -28.89 5.54 -11.84
CA ALA A 34 -27.84 4.54 -11.74
C ALA A 34 -26.48 5.25 -11.88
N VAL A 35 -25.55 4.91 -10.99
CA VAL A 35 -24.18 5.42 -10.99
C VAL A 35 -23.24 4.22 -11.00
N TYR A 36 -22.20 4.29 -11.83
CA TYR A 36 -21.09 3.34 -11.81
C TYR A 36 -19.92 3.95 -11.05
N VAL A 37 -19.34 3.19 -10.13
CA VAL A 37 -18.16 3.60 -9.36
C VAL A 37 -17.13 2.49 -9.35
N TYR A 38 -15.86 2.85 -9.41
CA TYR A 38 -14.73 1.96 -9.20
C TYR A 38 -14.02 2.39 -7.90
N PRO A 39 -14.19 1.65 -6.79
CA PRO A 39 -13.66 2.05 -5.49
C PRO A 39 -12.16 1.73 -5.37
N ASP A 40 -11.32 2.61 -5.91
CA ASP A 40 -9.85 2.48 -5.95
C ASP A 40 -9.11 3.31 -4.89
N ASN A 41 -9.85 4.01 -4.03
CA ASN A 41 -9.32 4.91 -3.02
C ASN A 41 -9.62 4.39 -1.61
N PRO A 42 -8.66 3.72 -0.95
CA PRO A 42 -8.86 3.13 0.38
C PRO A 42 -9.21 4.18 1.43
N GLY A 43 -10.10 3.81 2.35
CA GLY A 43 -10.55 4.67 3.43
C GLY A 43 -12.05 4.56 3.70
N MET A 44 -12.56 5.52 4.48
CA MET A 44 -13.98 5.64 4.81
C MET A 44 -14.61 6.74 3.97
N TRP A 45 -15.69 6.41 3.26
CA TRP A 45 -16.42 7.31 2.38
C TRP A 45 -17.86 7.49 2.86
N ASN A 46 -18.34 8.72 2.84
CA ASN A 46 -19.74 9.04 3.15
C ASN A 46 -20.52 9.27 1.86
N LEU A 47 -21.53 8.44 1.63
CA LEU A 47 -22.55 8.66 0.62
C LEU A 47 -23.79 9.19 1.34
N ARG A 48 -24.24 10.39 0.98
CA ARG A 48 -25.31 11.08 1.70
C ARG A 48 -26.21 11.88 0.78
N SER A 49 -27.40 12.20 1.29
CA SER A 49 -28.21 13.26 0.72
C SER A 49 -27.52 14.62 0.88
N GLN A 50 -27.58 15.46 -0.15
CA GLN A 50 -27.17 16.87 -0.05
C GLN A 50 -28.31 17.76 0.46
N ASN A 51 -29.51 17.21 0.66
CA ASN A 51 -30.56 17.89 1.41
C ASN A 51 -30.24 17.82 2.90
N LEU A 52 -30.04 18.98 3.53
CA LEU A 52 -29.64 19.09 4.93
C LEU A 52 -30.63 18.43 5.89
N GLN A 53 -31.94 18.51 5.62
CA GLN A 53 -32.95 17.91 6.48
C GLN A 53 -32.91 16.38 6.39
N SER A 54 -32.84 15.83 5.18
CA SER A 54 -32.67 14.39 4.96
C SER A 54 -31.40 13.86 5.62
N TRP A 55 -30.27 14.55 5.44
CA TRP A 55 -29.01 14.15 6.05
C TRP A 55 -29.09 14.19 7.58
N TYR A 56 -29.66 15.25 8.16
CA TYR A 56 -29.87 15.34 9.61
C TYR A 56 -30.76 14.19 10.14
N LEU A 57 -31.72 13.73 9.35
CA LEU A 57 -32.58 12.59 9.68
C LEU A 57 -31.92 11.22 9.41
N GLY A 58 -30.67 11.18 8.94
CA GLY A 58 -29.88 9.97 8.78
C GLY A 58 -29.91 9.36 7.38
N GLU A 59 -30.29 10.11 6.35
CA GLU A 59 -30.20 9.67 4.95
C GLU A 59 -28.73 9.69 4.45
N GLU A 60 -27.92 8.81 5.02
CA GLU A 60 -26.52 8.62 4.72
C GLU A 60 -26.06 7.17 4.94
N LEU A 61 -24.97 6.79 4.30
CA LEU A 61 -24.28 5.51 4.43
C LEU A 61 -22.78 5.76 4.42
N TYR A 62 -22.05 4.97 5.22
CA TYR A 62 -20.60 4.93 5.19
C TYR A 62 -20.11 3.66 4.50
N VAL A 63 -19.14 3.82 3.61
CA VAL A 63 -18.52 2.73 2.84
C VAL A 63 -17.04 2.67 3.20
N ARG A 64 -16.57 1.51 3.66
CA ARG A 64 -15.14 1.22 3.80
C ARG A 64 -14.61 0.65 2.49
N VAL A 65 -13.66 1.33 1.87
CA VAL A 65 -12.79 0.73 0.86
C VAL A 65 -11.57 0.20 1.61
N TYR A 66 -11.44 -1.12 1.66
CA TYR A 66 -10.37 -1.79 2.38
C TYR A 66 -9.24 -2.16 1.40
N ASP A 67 -8.01 -1.85 1.77
CA ASP A 67 -6.80 -2.37 1.14
C ASP A 67 -5.94 -3.01 2.22
N ALA A 68 -5.41 -4.20 1.94
CA ALA A 68 -4.53 -4.93 2.85
C ALA A 68 -3.05 -4.48 2.72
N ASP A 69 -2.72 -3.75 1.65
CA ASP A 69 -1.39 -3.19 1.45
C ASP A 69 -1.10 -2.11 2.50
N PRO A 70 -0.05 -2.27 3.34
CA PRO A 70 0.30 -1.30 4.37
C PRO A 70 0.88 0.01 3.82
N ASN A 71 0.96 0.19 2.50
CA ASN A 71 1.50 1.38 1.87
C ASN A 71 0.77 2.67 2.32
N PRO A 72 1.43 3.56 3.10
CA PRO A 72 0.81 4.77 3.61
C PRO A 72 0.54 5.82 2.53
N ALA A 73 1.02 5.61 1.30
CA ALA A 73 0.65 6.44 0.15
C ALA A 73 -0.80 6.21 -0.31
N LYS A 74 -1.40 5.07 0.04
CA LYS A 74 -2.78 4.72 -0.33
C LYS A 74 -3.81 5.19 0.71
N GLU A 75 -3.54 4.94 1.99
CA GLU A 75 -4.33 5.47 3.11
C GLU A 75 -3.36 6.00 4.17
N LYS A 76 -3.44 7.30 4.47
CA LYS A 76 -2.55 7.92 5.45
C LYS A 76 -2.95 7.47 6.87
N PRO A 77 -1.98 7.27 7.77
CA PRO A 77 -2.29 7.02 9.16
C PRO A 77 -3.05 8.22 9.77
N PRO A 78 -3.89 7.99 10.80
CA PRO A 78 -4.53 9.06 11.55
C PRO A 78 -3.52 10.12 12.03
N PRO A 79 -3.84 11.42 11.94
CA PRO A 79 -2.94 12.47 12.40
C PRO A 79 -2.79 12.42 13.94
N PRO A 80 -1.66 12.88 14.49
CA PRO A 80 -1.38 12.79 15.94
C PRO A 80 -2.33 13.64 16.81
N ASN A 81 -2.99 14.62 16.21
CA ASN A 81 -3.97 15.49 16.86
C ASN A 81 -5.43 15.07 16.58
N LEU A 82 -5.66 13.82 16.17
CA LEU A 82 -7.03 13.32 15.95
C LEU A 82 -7.83 13.37 17.26
N LEU A 83 -9.04 13.93 17.19
CA LEU A 83 -9.96 13.94 18.33
C LEU A 83 -10.46 12.52 18.59
N LEU A 84 -10.32 12.05 19.83
CA LEU A 84 -10.77 10.73 20.25
C LEU A 84 -12.17 10.84 20.86
N CYS A 85 -13.11 10.02 20.40
CA CYS A 85 -14.46 9.94 20.94
C CYS A 85 -15.00 8.51 20.87
N GLY A 86 -16.00 8.20 21.69
CA GLY A 86 -16.62 6.87 21.73
C GLY A 86 -15.68 5.77 22.26
N LYS A 87 -15.94 4.52 21.84
CA LYS A 87 -15.09 3.38 22.18
C LYS A 87 -13.87 3.38 21.28
N TYR A 88 -12.71 3.69 21.85
CA TYR A 88 -11.41 3.66 21.17
C TYR A 88 -10.47 2.74 21.94
N GLU A 89 -9.80 1.85 21.22
CA GLU A 89 -8.70 1.04 21.75
C GLU A 89 -7.41 1.48 21.07
N PRO A 90 -6.41 1.99 21.82
CA PRO A 90 -5.15 2.39 21.22
C PRO A 90 -4.46 1.16 20.62
N PRO A 91 -3.76 1.31 19.47
CA PRO A 91 -2.95 0.23 18.93
C PRO A 91 -1.94 -0.24 19.99
N ALA A 92 -1.71 -1.55 20.05
CA ALA A 92 -0.75 -2.13 20.98
C ALA A 92 0.61 -1.43 20.84
N PRO A 93 1.32 -1.16 21.94
CA PRO A 93 2.64 -0.54 21.87
C PRO A 93 3.54 -1.40 20.97
N THR A 94 4.29 -0.75 20.09
CA THR A 94 5.30 -1.43 19.27
C THR A 94 6.18 -2.26 20.21
N PRO A 95 6.31 -3.58 19.99
CA PRO A 95 7.22 -4.38 20.79
C PRO A 95 8.59 -3.72 20.78
N ALA A 96 9.21 -3.61 21.95
CA ALA A 96 10.57 -3.09 22.06
C ALA A 96 11.44 -3.76 21.00
N PRO A 97 12.29 -3.01 20.26
CA PRO A 97 13.19 -3.62 19.30
C PRO A 97 13.91 -4.78 20.00
N SER A 98 13.79 -5.98 19.45
CA SER A 98 14.51 -7.15 19.95
C SER A 98 15.97 -6.74 20.03
N VAL A 99 16.49 -6.61 21.26
CA VAL A 99 17.90 -6.34 21.49
C VAL A 99 18.63 -7.56 20.92
N SER A 100 19.11 -7.43 19.70
CA SER A 100 19.98 -8.44 19.11
C SER A 100 21.18 -8.54 20.04
N PRO A 101 21.55 -9.75 20.52
CA PRO A 101 22.72 -9.88 21.37
C PRO A 101 23.93 -9.32 20.64
N THR A 102 24.74 -8.53 21.36
CA THR A 102 25.97 -7.90 20.86
C THR A 102 26.78 -8.92 20.05
N PRO A 103 27.19 -8.62 18.81
CA PRO A 103 28.07 -9.50 18.06
C PRO A 103 29.35 -9.73 18.86
N SER A 104 29.66 -10.99 19.15
CA SER A 104 30.92 -11.38 19.77
C SER A 104 32.07 -10.82 18.93
N ALA A 105 33.09 -10.27 19.60
CA ALA A 105 34.27 -9.71 18.94
C ALA A 105 34.86 -10.71 17.92
N PRO A 106 35.25 -10.27 16.72
CA PRO A 106 35.84 -11.17 15.74
C PRO A 106 37.14 -11.74 16.28
N SER A 107 37.23 -13.07 16.29
CA SER A 107 38.47 -13.82 16.54
C SER A 107 39.54 -13.35 15.55
N SER A 108 40.69 -12.95 16.08
CA SER A 108 41.86 -12.55 15.31
C SER A 108 42.46 -13.77 14.61
N ASN A 109 41.96 -14.09 13.41
CA ASN A 109 42.70 -14.95 12.50
C ASN A 109 43.92 -14.17 12.00
N ALA A 110 45.05 -14.36 12.68
CA ALA A 110 46.35 -13.85 12.28
C ALA A 110 46.64 -14.26 10.82
N CYS A 111 46.81 -13.27 9.96
CA CYS A 111 47.25 -13.44 8.59
C CYS A 111 48.62 -14.13 8.59
N ASN A 112 48.67 -15.41 8.21
CA ASN A 112 49.90 -16.21 8.18
C ASN A 112 50.77 -15.78 6.98
N LEU A 113 51.58 -14.73 7.19
CA LEU A 113 52.50 -14.13 6.23
C LEU A 113 53.44 -15.16 5.55
N HIS A 114 53.72 -16.28 6.21
CA HIS A 114 54.52 -17.37 5.65
C HIS A 114 53.84 -18.06 4.45
N LYS A 115 52.52 -18.22 4.45
CA LYS A 115 51.78 -18.87 3.34
C LYS A 115 51.78 -18.01 2.08
N THR A 116 51.73 -16.68 2.24
CA THR A 116 51.77 -15.71 1.14
C THR A 116 53.13 -15.68 0.43
N ARG A 117 54.23 -15.87 1.17
CA ARG A 117 55.58 -15.88 0.58
C ARG A 117 55.84 -17.10 -0.31
N TYR A 118 55.29 -18.27 0.05
CA TYR A 118 55.42 -19.49 -0.77
C TYR A 118 54.66 -19.37 -2.10
N LEU A 119 53.46 -18.78 -2.09
CA LEU A 119 52.65 -18.64 -3.30
C LEU A 119 53.31 -17.71 -4.33
N ILE A 120 53.90 -16.60 -3.87
CA ILE A 120 54.61 -15.65 -4.73
C ILE A 120 55.87 -16.29 -5.32
N ALA A 121 56.65 -17.02 -4.51
CA ALA A 121 57.86 -17.70 -4.98
C ALA A 121 57.54 -18.72 -6.09
N MET A 122 56.48 -19.52 -5.93
CA MET A 122 56.06 -20.53 -6.93
C MET A 122 55.60 -19.88 -8.24
N ILE A 123 54.91 -18.74 -8.19
CA ILE A 123 54.47 -18.03 -9.40
C ILE A 123 55.69 -17.47 -10.16
N THR A 124 56.69 -16.92 -9.44
CA THR A 124 57.88 -16.35 -10.09
C THR A 124 58.78 -17.39 -10.77
N THR A 125 58.94 -18.59 -10.19
CA THR A 125 59.72 -19.66 -10.83
C THR A 125 59.04 -20.19 -12.08
N VAL A 126 57.72 -20.40 -12.04
CA VAL A 126 56.96 -20.89 -13.21
C VAL A 126 57.06 -19.89 -14.37
N ILE A 127 56.92 -18.58 -14.13
CA ILE A 127 57.04 -17.55 -15.17
C ILE A 127 58.46 -17.53 -15.77
N CYS A 128 59.51 -17.65 -14.96
CA CYS A 128 60.89 -17.72 -15.46
C CYS A 128 61.14 -18.95 -16.35
N PHE A 129 60.59 -20.12 -16.01
CA PHE A 129 60.73 -21.31 -16.86
C PHE A 129 60.03 -21.16 -18.21
N PHE A 130 58.87 -20.49 -18.26
CA PHE A 130 58.19 -20.21 -19.52
C PHE A 130 58.93 -19.19 -20.40
N TYR A 131 59.64 -18.22 -19.82
CA TYR A 131 60.40 -17.23 -20.57
C TYR A 131 61.77 -17.73 -21.09
N ILE A 132 62.34 -18.78 -20.50
CA ILE A 132 63.63 -19.36 -20.93
C ILE A 132 63.43 -20.51 -21.94
N GLY A 133 62.24 -21.08 -22.03
CA GLY A 133 61.89 -22.15 -22.98
C GLY A 133 61.38 -21.69 -24.36
N VAL A 134 61.36 -20.37 -24.61
CA VAL A 134 60.98 -19.78 -25.91
C VAL A 134 62.16 -18.93 -26.40
N HIS A 135 63.26 -19.59 -26.75
CA HIS A 135 64.24 -19.13 -27.74
C HIS A 135 65.08 -20.29 -28.26
#